data_AF-A0A2A4WSP2-F1
#
_entry.id   AF-A0A2A4WSP2-F1
#
_cell.length_a   1.000
_cell.length_b   1.000
_cell.length_c   1.000
_cell.angle_alpha   90.00
_cell.angle_beta   90.00
_cell.angle_gamma   90.00
#
_symmetry.space_group_name_H-M   'P 1'
#
loop_
_entity.id
_entity.type
_entity.pdbx_description
1 polymer ?
#
loop_
_entity_poly.entity_id
_entity_poly.type
_entity_poly.pdbx_seq_one_letter_code
_entity_poly.pdbx_strand_id
1 'polypeptide(L)'
;MILPLLEKVKEINIQIETLAMQNDWEDVLIMSQERHQYIAHNLNGIEFADDIKSAKTLENLVSECDNNIRSIMKISKSKMISESLSLKHNFNAVNQYKNVTYA
;
A
#
# COMPACT_ATOMS: atom_id res chain seq x y z
N MET A 1 -2.61 10.81 -26.74
CA MET A 1 -1.29 10.15 -26.62
C MET A 1 -1.16 9.59 -25.22
N ILE A 2 -0.92 8.28 -25.06
CA ILE A 2 -1.00 7.56 -23.77
C ILE A 2 0.31 7.49 -22.98
N LEU A 3 1.46 7.80 -23.61
CA LEU A 3 2.78 7.74 -22.98
C LEU A 3 2.90 8.60 -21.69
N PRO A 4 2.45 9.88 -21.67
CA PRO A 4 2.52 10.70 -20.46
C PRO A 4 1.69 10.14 -19.29
N LEU A 5 0.57 9.48 -19.60
CA LEU A 5 -0.26 8.80 -18.59
C LEU A 5 0.50 7.63 -17.97
N LEU A 6 1.17 6.80 -18.78
CA LEU A 6 1.96 5.66 -18.29
C LEU A 6 3.13 6.11 -17.41
N GLU A 7 3.86 7.14 -17.83
CA GLU A 7 4.97 7.71 -17.06
C GLU A 7 4.50 8.24 -15.72
N LYS A 8 3.40 9.01 -15.72
CA LYS A 8 2.88 9.57 -14.47
C LYS A 8 2.34 8.52 -13.52
N VAL A 9 1.66 7.49 -14.03
CA VAL A 9 1.17 6.37 -13.20
C VAL A 9 2.34 5.60 -12.59
N LYS A 10 3.43 5.40 -13.34
CA LYS A 10 4.64 4.77 -12.81
C LYS A 10 5.25 5.57 -11.66
N GLU A 11 5.34 6.90 -11.79
CA GLU A 11 5.81 7.77 -10.69
C GLU A 11 4.94 7.66 -9.45
N ILE A 12 3.62 7.70 -9.62
CA ILE A 12 2.66 7.59 -8.52
C ILE A 12 2.79 6.22 -7.83
N ASN A 13 2.94 5.13 -8.60
CA ASN A 13 3.14 3.79 -8.06
C ASN A 13 4.39 3.69 -7.18
N ILE A 14 5.52 4.26 -7.62
CA ILE A 14 6.77 4.27 -6.84
C ILE A 14 6.57 5.00 -5.50
N GLN A 15 5.83 6.11 -5.50
CA GLN A 15 5.53 6.85 -4.28
C GLN A 15 4.63 6.04 -3.33
N ILE A 16 3.57 5.41 -3.84
CA ILE A 16 2.70 4.54 -3.03
C ILE A 16 3.50 3.39 -2.41
N GLU A 17 4.36 2.71 -3.17
CA GLU A 17 5.21 1.63 -2.65
C GLU A 17 6.17 2.13 -1.57
N THR A 18 6.73 3.33 -1.73
CA THR A 18 7.62 3.95 -0.75
C THR A 18 6.89 4.23 0.57
N LEU A 19 5.69 4.81 0.50
CA LEU A 19 4.85 5.06 1.68
C LEU A 19 4.44 3.75 2.36
N ALA A 20 4.09 2.72 1.58
CA ALA A 20 3.78 1.40 2.11
C ALA A 20 4.97 0.79 2.87
N MET A 21 6.19 0.91 2.34
CA MET A 21 7.42 0.48 3.02
C MET A 21 7.66 1.24 4.33
N GLN A 22 7.24 2.50 4.40
CA GLN A 22 7.31 3.33 5.62
C GLN A 22 6.18 3.02 6.62
N ASN A 23 5.22 2.17 6.25
CA ASN A 23 3.97 1.90 6.98
C ASN A 23 3.05 3.13 7.10
N ASP A 24 3.19 4.09 6.18
CA ASP A 24 2.30 5.25 6.10
C ASP A 24 1.04 4.88 5.33
N TRP A 25 0.15 4.12 5.98
CA TRP A 25 -1.03 3.55 5.34
C TRP A 25 -2.11 4.59 5.01
N GLU A 26 -2.11 5.73 5.69
CA GLU A 26 -3.04 6.83 5.40
C GLU A 26 -2.68 7.49 4.06
N ASP A 27 -1.40 7.85 3.88
CA ASP A 27 -0.94 8.43 2.62
C ASP A 27 -0.98 7.42 1.47
N VAL A 28 -0.75 6.12 1.72
CA VAL A 28 -0.97 5.06 0.72
C VAL A 28 -2.41 5.07 0.19
N LEU A 29 -3.41 5.24 1.05
CA LEU A 29 -4.82 5.29 0.66
C LEU A 29 -5.12 6.53 -0.17
N ILE A 30 -4.66 7.70 0.30
CA ILE A 30 -4.84 8.99 -0.39
C ILE A 30 -4.22 8.92 -1.79
N MET A 31 -2.95 8.53 -1.90
CA MET A 31 -2.25 8.44 -3.18
C MET A 31 -2.85 7.38 -4.12
N SER A 32 -3.33 6.26 -3.59
CA SER A 32 -4.04 5.24 -4.40
C SER A 32 -5.32 5.81 -5.00
N GLN A 33 -6.05 6.65 -4.25
CA GLN A 33 -7.24 7.33 -4.76
C GLN A 33 -6.88 8.37 -5.82
N GLU A 34 -5.84 9.16 -5.60
CA GLU A 34 -5.33 10.12 -6.59
C GLU A 34 -4.92 9.43 -7.90
N ARG A 35 -4.24 8.27 -7.81
CA ARG A 35 -3.91 7.44 -8.97
C ARG A 35 -5.15 7.05 -9.76
N HIS A 36 -6.19 6.55 -9.10
CA HIS A 36 -7.43 6.14 -9.76
C HIS A 36 -8.14 7.33 -10.42
N GLN A 37 -8.18 8.49 -9.75
CA GLN A 37 -8.76 9.70 -10.32
C GLN A 37 -7.98 10.20 -11.54
N TYR A 38 -6.65 10.19 -11.46
CA TYR A 38 -5.78 10.57 -12.57
C TYR A 38 -5.96 9.65 -13.78
N ILE A 39 -5.98 8.33 -13.56
CA ILE A 39 -6.24 7.35 -14.62
C ILE A 39 -7.61 7.59 -15.25
N ALA A 40 -8.67 7.68 -14.45
CA ALA A 40 -10.03 7.89 -14.96
C ALA A 40 -10.15 9.19 -15.79
N HIS A 41 -9.56 10.29 -15.32
CA HIS A 41 -9.58 11.57 -16.02
C HIS A 41 -8.90 11.48 -17.40
N ASN A 42 -7.73 10.82 -17.46
CA ASN A 42 -6.93 10.79 -18.67
C ASN A 42 -7.37 9.70 -19.66
N LEU A 43 -8.06 8.64 -19.22
CA LEU A 43 -8.63 7.63 -20.12
C LEU A 43 -9.85 8.14 -20.89
N ASN A 44 -10.63 9.07 -20.31
CA ASN A 44 -11.81 9.66 -20.96
C ASN A 44 -11.49 10.46 -22.24
N GLY A 45 -10.21 10.79 -22.48
CA GLY A 45 -9.75 11.55 -23.65
C GLY A 45 -8.92 10.74 -24.66
N ILE A 46 -8.78 9.43 -24.47
CA ILE A 46 -7.96 8.57 -25.35
C ILE A 46 -8.88 7.75 -26.25
N GLU A 47 -8.85 8.00 -27.56
CA GLU A 47 -9.42 7.08 -28.54
C GLU A 47 -8.56 5.80 -28.58
N PHE A 48 -9.08 4.71 -28.01
CA PHE A 48 -8.39 3.43 -27.89
C PHE A 48 -8.26 2.64 -29.20
N ALA A 49 -8.59 3.24 -30.34
CA ALA A 49 -8.88 2.51 -31.57
C ALA A 49 -7.76 1.56 -32.01
N ASP A 50 -6.49 1.83 -31.66
CA ASP A 50 -5.34 0.99 -32.06
C ASP A 50 -4.30 0.68 -30.96
N ASP A 51 -4.52 1.03 -29.68
CA ASP A 51 -3.45 0.93 -28.65
C ASP A 51 -3.76 -0.02 -27.47
N ILE A 52 -4.16 -1.24 -27.80
CA ILE A 52 -4.37 -2.36 -26.85
C ILE A 52 -3.10 -2.62 -26.00
N LYS A 53 -1.92 -2.42 -26.58
CA LYS A 53 -0.63 -2.64 -25.90
C LYS A 53 -0.43 -1.66 -24.75
N SER A 54 -0.73 -0.37 -24.96
CA SER A 54 -0.60 0.63 -23.90
C SER A 54 -1.67 0.48 -22.83
N ALA A 55 -2.90 0.09 -23.18
CA ALA A 55 -3.94 -0.25 -22.20
C ALA A 55 -3.50 -1.42 -21.29
N LYS A 56 -2.94 -2.48 -21.88
CA LYS A 56 -2.38 -3.62 -21.13
C LYS A 56 -1.17 -3.23 -20.27
N THR A 57 -0.35 -2.30 -20.76
CA THR A 57 0.78 -1.76 -19.99
C THR A 57 0.28 -1.01 -18.75
N LEU A 58 -0.76 -0.18 -18.90
CA LEU A 58 -1.37 0.53 -17.78
C LEU A 58 -1.96 -0.43 -16.74
N GLU A 59 -2.69 -1.45 -17.20
CA GLU A 59 -3.26 -2.49 -16.33
C GLU A 59 -2.17 -3.21 -15.53
N ASN A 60 -1.08 -3.61 -16.21
CA ASN A 60 0.05 -4.26 -15.57
C ASN A 60 0.72 -3.38 -14.51
N LEU A 61 0.96 -2.09 -14.81
CA LEU A 61 1.57 -1.14 -13.87
C LEU A 61 0.75 -1.03 -12.58
N VAL A 62 -0.57 -0.90 -12.71
CA VAL A 62 -1.47 -0.79 -11.55
C VAL A 62 -1.48 -2.11 -10.76
N SER A 63 -1.64 -3.24 -11.45
CA SER A 63 -1.69 -4.57 -10.83
C SER A 63 -0.40 -4.93 -10.09
N GLU A 64 0.77 -4.63 -10.66
CA GLU A 64 2.07 -4.87 -10.03
C GLU A 64 2.20 -4.10 -8.71
N CYS A 65 1.88 -2.80 -8.73
CA CYS A 65 1.90 -1.95 -7.56
C CYS A 65 0.94 -2.46 -6.46
N ASP A 66 -0.29 -2.84 -6.82
CA ASP A 66 -1.27 -3.36 -5.86
C ASP A 66 -0.83 -4.68 -5.22
N ASN A 67 -0.14 -5.54 -5.99
CA ASN A 67 0.43 -6.78 -5.48
C ASN A 67 1.62 -6.52 -4.53
N ASN A 68 2.44 -5.51 -4.83
CA ASN A 68 3.54 -5.09 -3.97
C ASN A 68 3.01 -4.53 -2.64
N ILE A 69 2.05 -3.60 -2.69
CA ILE A 69 1.37 -3.04 -1.51
C ILE A 69 0.78 -4.17 -0.66
N ARG A 70 0.05 -5.11 -1.27
CA ARG A 70 -0.55 -6.25 -0.56
C ARG A 70 0.50 -7.11 0.16
N SER A 71 1.65 -7.32 -0.47
CA SER A 71 2.75 -8.10 0.11
C SER A 71 3.36 -7.39 1.31
N ILE A 72 3.63 -6.09 1.18
CA ILE A 72 4.11 -5.24 2.28
C ILE A 72 3.11 -5.25 3.44
N MET A 73 1.82 -5.08 3.15
CA MET A 73 0.75 -5.04 4.14
C MET A 73 0.63 -6.35 4.94
N LYS A 74 0.85 -7.52 4.30
CA LYS A 74 0.93 -8.82 5.00
C LYS A 74 2.11 -8.89 5.97
N ILE A 75 3.27 -8.37 5.58
CA ILE A 75 4.46 -8.32 6.43
C ILE A 75 4.18 -7.41 7.63
N SER A 76 3.67 -6.20 7.40
CA SER A 76 3.35 -5.23 8.45
C SER A 76 2.30 -5.76 9.43
N LYS A 77 1.24 -6.40 8.94
CA LYS A 77 0.25 -7.08 9.78
C LYS A 77 0.89 -8.14 10.67
N SER A 78 1.78 -8.96 10.11
CA SER A 78 2.46 -10.02 10.87
C SER A 78 3.34 -9.44 11.99
N LYS A 79 4.06 -8.35 11.68
CA LYS A 79 4.86 -7.61 12.67
C LYS A 79 4.02 -7.03 13.80
N MET A 80 2.92 -6.35 13.48
CA MET A 80 2.00 -5.78 14.47
C MET A 80 1.40 -6.85 15.41
N ILE A 81 1.03 -8.01 14.86
CA ILE A 81 0.52 -9.13 15.67
C ILE A 81 1.60 -9.62 16.65
N SER A 82 2.84 -9.79 16.17
CA SER A 82 3.97 -10.21 17.01
C SER A 82 4.23 -9.22 18.16
N GLU A 83 4.27 -7.93 17.85
CA GLU A 83 4.46 -6.85 18.83
C GLU A 83 3.30 -6.81 19.85
N SER A 84 2.06 -6.95 19.40
CA SER A 84 0.88 -7.01 20.26
C SER A 84 0.93 -8.18 21.25
N LEU A 85 1.32 -9.37 20.77
CA LEU A 85 1.49 -10.55 21.63
C LEU A 85 2.60 -10.35 22.66
N SER A 86 3.72 -9.75 22.27
CA SER A 86 4.82 -9.42 23.17
C SER A 86 4.38 -8.44 24.27
N LEU A 87 3.65 -7.38 23.90
CA LEU A 87 3.11 -6.41 24.85
C LEU A 87 2.13 -7.06 25.84
N LYS A 88 1.25 -7.95 25.37
CA LYS A 88 0.33 -8.70 26.23
C LYS A 88 1.08 -9.59 27.22
N HIS A 89 2.12 -10.28 26.77
CA HIS A 89 2.96 -11.10 27.64
C HIS A 89 3.65 -10.24 28.72
N ASN A 90 4.25 -9.12 28.33
CA ASN A 90 4.93 -8.20 29.25
C ASN A 90 3.96 -7.61 30.29
N PHE A 91 2.75 -7.22 29.86
CA PHE A 91 1.71 -6.73 30.76
C PHE A 91 1.31 -7.79 31.82
N ASN A 92 1.12 -9.04 31.39
CA ASN A 92 0.79 -10.14 32.31
C ASN A 92 1.93 -10.41 33.30
N ALA A 93 3.18 -10.42 32.85
CA ALA A 93 4.34 -10.59 33.70
C ALA A 93 4.40 -9.50 34.78
N VAL A 94 4.23 -8.23 34.40
CA VAL A 94 4.20 -7.11 35.36
C VAL A 94 3.11 -7.27 36.41
N ASN A 95 1.91 -7.71 36.03
CA ASN A 95 0.82 -7.94 36.98
C ASN A 95 1.11 -9.10 37.94
N GLN A 96 1.74 -10.17 37.46
CA GLN A 96 2.17 -11.28 38.32
C GLN A 96 3.23 -10.82 39.33
N TYR A 97 4.24 -10.04 38.91
CA TYR A 97 5.24 -9.49 39.82
C TYR A 97 4.62 -8.58 40.89
N LYS A 98 3.66 -7.73 40.53
CA LYS A 98 2.94 -6.90 41.52
C LYS A 98 2.21 -7.77 42.55
N ASN A 99 1.48 -8.80 42.11
CA ASN A 99 0.74 -9.66 43.01
C ASN A 99 1.63 -10.47 43.97
N VAL A 100 2.87 -10.79 43.56
CA VAL A 100 3.83 -11.48 44.44
C VAL A 100 4.53 -10.51 45.41
N THR A 101 4.74 -9.26 45.02
CA THR A 101 5.50 -8.29 45.84
C THR A 101 4.66 -7.66 46.95
N TYR A 102 3.34 -7.63 46.80
CA TYR A 102 2.41 -7.00 47.76
C TYR A 102 1.48 -8.02 48.46
N ALA A 103 1.76 -9.32 48.37
CA ALA A 103 1.10 -10.39 49.12
C ALA A 103 1.97 -10.82 50.31
#